data_AF-A0A0B4VJT8-F1
#
_entry.id   AF-A0A0B4VJT8-F1
#
_cell.length_a   1.000
_cell.length_b   1.000
_cell.length_c   1.000
_cell.angle_alpha   90.00
_cell.angle_beta   90.00
_cell.angle_gamma   90.00
#
_symmetry.space_group_name_H-M   'P 1'
#
loop_
_entity.id
_entity.type
_entity.pdbx_description
1 polymer ?
#
loop_
_entity_poly.entity_id
_entity_poly.type
_entity_poly.pdbx_seq_one_letter_code
_entity_poly.pdbx_strand_id
1 'polypeptide(L)' 'KLEEFVRGNLERECIEEKCSFEEAREVFENTEKT' A
#
# COMPACT_ATOMS: atom_id res chain seq x y z
N LYS A 1 -0.81 11.33 4.58
CA LYS A 1 -1.37 10.99 5.92
C LYS A 1 -0.26 10.41 6.79
N LEU A 2 -0.42 10.25 8.12
CA LEU A 2 0.61 9.53 8.91
C LEU A 2 0.72 8.03 8.52
N GLU A 3 -0.30 7.49 7.84
CA GLU A 3 -0.33 6.11 7.30
C GLU A 3 0.81 5.83 6.30
N GLU A 4 1.27 6.80 5.53
CA GLU A 4 2.36 6.64 4.53
C GLU A 4 3.72 6.30 5.17
N PHE A 5 3.88 6.52 6.49
CA PHE A 5 5.07 6.09 7.22
C PHE A 5 5.04 4.59 7.59
N VAL A 6 3.88 3.96 7.47
CA VAL A 6 3.69 2.52 7.68
C VAL A 6 3.81 1.81 6.34
N ARG A 7 4.36 0.58 6.32
CA ARG A 7 4.43 -0.21 5.09
C ARG A 7 3.03 -0.45 4.51
N GLY A 8 2.92 -0.28 3.20
CA GLY A 8 1.69 -0.54 2.44
C GLY A 8 1.14 -1.95 2.65
N ASN A 9 -0.18 -2.07 2.73
CA ASN A 9 -0.89 -3.33 2.94
C ASN A 9 -2.17 -3.38 2.10
N LEU A 10 -2.26 -4.35 1.18
CA LEU A 10 -3.37 -4.50 0.23
C LEU A 10 -4.74 -4.66 0.91
N GLU A 11 -4.81 -5.47 1.96
CA GLU A 11 -6.05 -5.77 2.67
C GLU A 11 -6.57 -4.49 3.36
N ARG A 12 -5.72 -3.84 4.15
CA ARG A 12 -6.07 -2.61 4.86
C ARG A 12 -6.44 -1.47 3.91
N GLU A 13 -5.59 -1.17 2.93
CA GLU A 13 -5.70 0.08 2.16
C GLU A 13 -6.69 -0.01 1.00
N CYS A 14 -6.84 -1.17 0.36
CA CYS A 14 -7.61 -1.31 -0.88
C CYS A 14 -8.81 -2.27 -0.80
N ILE A 15 -8.86 -3.18 0.18
CA ILE A 15 -10.01 -4.09 0.39
C ILE A 15 -10.92 -3.56 1.49
N GLU A 16 -10.36 -3.18 2.64
CA GLU A 16 -11.10 -2.57 3.75
C GLU A 16 -11.36 -1.09 3.49
N GLU A 17 -10.38 -0.39 2.95
CA GLU A 17 -10.45 1.03 2.60
C GLU A 17 -10.46 1.27 1.08
N LYS A 18 -10.81 2.50 0.69
CA LYS A 18 -10.68 2.95 -0.69
C LYS A 18 -9.30 3.58 -0.89
N CYS A 19 -8.44 2.90 -1.63
CA CYS A 19 -7.13 3.42 -2.00
C CYS A 19 -7.13 4.19 -3.32
N SER A 20 -6.12 5.02 -3.47
CA SER A 20 -5.67 5.58 -4.74
C SER A 20 -4.85 4.55 -5.55
N PHE A 21 -4.58 4.87 -6.82
CA PHE A 21 -3.71 4.04 -7.65
C PHE A 21 -2.28 3.95 -7.09
N GLU A 22 -1.79 5.02 -6.46
CA GLU A 22 -0.43 5.06 -5.92
C GLU A 22 -0.28 4.15 -4.69
N GLU A 23 -1.21 4.23 -3.74
CA GLU A 23 -1.25 3.33 -2.58
C GLU A 23 -1.33 1.85 -3.02
N ALA A 24 -2.13 1.53 -4.05
CA ALA A 24 -2.17 0.17 -4.61
C ALA A 24 -0.83 -0.27 -5.24
N ARG A 25 -0.06 0.66 -5.82
CA ARG A 25 1.24 0.40 -6.45
C ARG A 25 2.32 0.13 -5.41
N GLU A 26 2.33 0.90 -4.31
CA GLU A 26 3.31 0.81 -3.21
C GLU A 26 3.35 -0.58 -2.55
N VAL A 27 2.23 -1.30 -2.51
CA VAL A 27 2.15 -2.69 -2.00
C VAL A 27 3.17 -3.61 -2.70
N PHE A 28 3.41 -3.40 -4.00
CA PHE A 28 4.23 -4.28 -4.84
C PHE A 28 5.67 -3.78 -5.05
N GLU A 29 5.98 -2.52 -4.71
CA GLU A 29 7.34 -1.99 -4.86
C GLU A 29 8.36 -2.65 -3.93
N ASN A 30 7.92 -3.26 -2.82
CA ASN A 30 8.80 -3.96 -1.89
C ASN A 30 8.96 -5.46 -2.16
N THR A 31 8.24 -6.03 -3.14
CA THR A 31 8.41 -7.44 -3.54
C THR A 31 9.57 -7.65 -4.51
N GLU A 32 10.16 -6.59 -5.06
CA GLU A 32 11.28 -6.68 -6.00
C GLU A 32 12.68 -6.63 -5.32
N LYS A 33 12.74 -6.53 -3.99
CA LYS A 33 14.00 -6.62 -3.23
C LYS A 33 14.30 -8.07 -2.83
N THR A 34 14.56 -8.93 -3.82
CA THR A 34 15.36 -10.14 -3.61
C THR A 34 16.84 -9.84 -3.79
#